data_AF-A0ABD3FLH8-F1
#
_entry.id   AF-A0ABD3FLH8-F1
#
_cell.length_a   1.000
_cell.length_b   1.000
_cell.length_c   1.000
_cell.angle_alpha   90.00
_cell.angle_beta   90.00
_cell.angle_gamma   90.00
#
_symmetry.space_group_name_H-M   'P 1'
#
loop_
_entity.id
_entity.type
_entity.pdbx_description
1 polymer ?
#
loop_
_entity_poly.entity_id
_entity_poly.type
_entity_poly.pdbx_seq_one_letter_code
_entity_poly.pdbx_strand_id
1 'polypeptide(L)'
;MNVRKLSGLLLPTQQARRQVLHHVSDQAERLRARANSLVLEISHARTAKKLSLHLRPRTIRIYWVLVLFLHVFNAVCSGFLAYIYHYMTSPVMDYYVQIVRMMPQENYTVIIYLYAVIGAIHVYNATNMVFYSFSYRRLVFGKMKGLRIKTKKRSRFPGLNRFASGFARAISARGEWFDVVLLIRKVSELSAQSVQAYLSAFLIGSVWVNQTFAVIIFLNAIAHAVIHYYLEDKVGLRRLYSSAVDLVLDFTWGIIIPAKATLEFNQFFMVSWLDAVTTTLPYLNVLSGLRSVRILIQHDMEVVRPKSPTKIQPSVRQKPSQM
;
A
#
# COMPACT_ATOMS: atom_id res chain seq x y z
N MET A 1 59.29 16.03 46.84
CA MET A 1 58.21 16.07 45.82
C MET A 1 56.88 16.25 46.53
N ASN A 2 56.16 17.34 46.22
CA ASN A 2 55.15 17.94 47.10
C ASN A 2 53.73 17.69 46.56
N VAL A 3 52.98 16.76 47.17
CA VAL A 3 51.67 16.23 46.71
C VAL A 3 50.48 17.09 47.21
N ARG A 4 50.68 18.40 47.45
CA ARG A 4 49.66 19.29 48.06
C ARG A 4 49.03 20.33 47.12
N LYS A 5 49.04 20.09 45.79
CA LYS A 5 48.57 21.09 44.81
C LYS A 5 47.49 20.60 43.84
N LEU A 6 46.67 19.63 44.25
CA LEU A 6 45.59 19.06 43.41
C LEU A 6 44.22 18.94 44.12
N SER A 7 44.00 19.71 45.19
CA SER A 7 42.73 19.72 45.94
C SER A 7 41.83 20.93 45.64
N GLY A 8 42.08 21.62 44.53
CA GLY A 8 41.41 22.87 44.14
C GLY A 8 40.43 22.74 42.97
N LEU A 9 40.09 21.52 42.54
CA LEU A 9 38.99 21.34 41.59
C LEU A 9 37.67 21.47 42.36
N LEU A 10 37.21 22.72 42.50
CA LEU A 10 35.88 23.04 43.04
C LEU A 10 34.84 22.18 42.32
N LEU A 11 34.28 21.21 43.04
CA LEU A 11 33.05 20.56 42.61
C LEU A 11 32.01 21.67 42.41
N PRO A 12 31.38 21.75 41.22
CA PRO A 12 30.36 22.75 40.98
C PRO A 12 29.28 22.60 42.05
N THR A 13 28.96 23.73 42.70
CA THR A 13 27.96 23.77 43.76
C THR A 13 26.67 23.11 43.25
N GLN A 14 26.02 22.33 44.11
CA GLN A 14 24.84 21.54 43.74
C GLN A 14 23.75 22.40 43.05
N GLN A 15 23.73 23.69 43.37
CA GLN A 15 22.87 24.72 42.78
C GLN A 15 23.21 25.03 41.31
N ALA A 16 24.49 25.14 40.94
CA ALA A 16 24.92 25.32 39.54
C ALA A 16 24.51 24.10 38.69
N ARG A 17 24.63 22.88 39.23
CA ARG A 17 24.20 21.66 38.53
C ARG A 17 22.67 21.63 38.28
N ARG A 18 21.86 22.10 39.24
CA ARG A 18 20.40 22.21 39.07
C ARG A 18 20.02 23.24 38.00
N GLN A 19 20.70 24.37 37.96
CA GLN A 19 20.45 25.41 36.94
C GLN A 19 20.76 24.91 35.53
N VAL A 20 21.87 24.19 35.34
CA VAL A 20 22.21 23.58 34.04
C VAL A 20 21.18 22.54 33.62
N LEU A 21 20.72 21.67 34.54
CA LEU A 21 19.69 20.67 34.26
C LEU A 21 18.35 21.30 33.85
N HIS A 22 17.92 22.36 34.52
CA HIS A 22 16.71 23.10 34.12
C HIS A 22 16.86 23.74 32.75
N HIS A 23 18.01 24.36 32.46
CA HIS A 23 18.27 24.97 31.16
C HIS A 23 18.26 23.95 30.01
N VAL A 24 18.87 22.77 30.23
CA VAL A 24 18.89 21.68 29.25
C VAL A 24 17.47 21.12 29.03
N SER A 25 16.68 20.97 30.10
CA SER A 25 15.28 20.52 30.00
C SER A 25 14.43 21.51 29.19
N ASP A 26 14.55 22.81 29.49
CA ASP A 26 13.82 23.87 28.77
C ASP A 26 14.19 23.95 27.29
N GLN A 27 15.46 23.73 26.94
CA GLN A 27 15.89 23.67 25.54
C GLN A 27 15.34 22.43 24.83
N ALA A 28 15.35 21.28 25.48
CA ALA A 28 14.79 20.05 24.93
C ALA A 28 13.29 20.17 24.67
N GLU A 29 12.54 20.80 25.59
CA GLU A 29 11.10 21.06 25.41
C GLU A 29 10.84 22.02 24.26
N ARG A 30 11.61 23.11 24.14
CA ARG A 30 11.50 24.05 23.01
C ARG A 30 11.80 23.41 21.66
N LEU A 31 12.82 22.56 21.58
CA LEU A 31 13.14 21.80 20.37
C LEU A 31 12.03 20.82 20.01
N ARG A 32 11.47 20.11 21.01
CA ARG A 32 10.35 19.20 20.81
C ARG A 32 9.10 19.94 20.33
N ALA A 33 8.82 21.11 20.89
CA ALA A 33 7.70 21.96 20.48
C ALA A 33 7.86 22.45 19.03
N ARG A 34 9.08 22.90 18.64
CA ARG A 34 9.39 23.30 17.25
C ARG A 34 9.31 22.14 16.27
N ALA A 35 9.82 20.96 16.64
CA ALA A 35 9.73 19.78 15.80
C ALA A 35 8.26 19.38 15.59
N ASN A 36 7.46 19.39 16.67
CA ASN A 36 6.03 19.10 16.58
C ASN A 36 5.28 20.13 15.75
N SER A 37 5.58 21.43 15.89
CA SER A 37 4.93 22.47 15.09
C SER A 37 5.27 22.36 13.61
N LEU A 38 6.53 22.06 13.26
CA LEU A 38 6.95 21.81 11.88
C LEU A 38 6.28 20.57 11.30
N VAL A 39 6.20 19.48 12.07
CA VAL A 39 5.47 18.27 11.64
C VAL A 39 3.99 18.59 11.40
N LEU A 40 3.37 19.40 12.25
CA LEU A 40 1.97 19.77 12.15
C LEU A 40 1.71 20.71 10.97
N GLU A 41 2.62 21.66 10.71
CA GLU A 41 2.57 22.57 9.57
C GLU A 41 2.80 21.82 8.25
N ILE A 42 3.80 20.94 8.19
CA ILE A 42 4.04 20.06 7.03
C ILE A 42 2.86 19.12 6.82
N SER A 43 2.30 18.55 7.88
CA SER A 43 1.10 17.72 7.82
C SER A 43 -0.08 18.51 7.22
N HIS A 44 -0.41 19.67 7.79
CA HIS A 44 -1.58 20.47 7.39
C HIS A 44 -1.43 21.05 5.98
N ALA A 45 -0.25 21.54 5.62
CA ALA A 45 0.05 22.04 4.28
C ALA A 45 -0.03 20.92 3.22
N ARG A 46 0.32 19.68 3.60
CA ARG A 46 0.35 18.52 2.69
C ARG A 46 -1.00 17.79 2.59
N THR A 47 -1.89 17.88 3.59
CA THR A 47 -3.16 17.12 3.64
C THR A 47 -4.39 17.83 3.07
N ALA A 48 -4.52 19.17 3.16
CA ALA A 48 -5.83 19.80 2.98
C ALA A 48 -6.11 20.45 1.61
N LYS A 49 -5.11 21.01 0.91
CA LYS A 49 -5.34 21.85 -0.29
C LYS A 49 -4.79 21.31 -1.61
N LYS A 50 -3.81 20.40 -1.59
CA LYS A 50 -3.07 19.95 -2.80
C LYS A 50 -3.45 18.57 -3.36
N LEU A 51 -4.50 17.93 -2.84
CA LEU A 51 -4.95 16.60 -3.29
C LEU A 51 -6.25 16.65 -4.12
N SER A 52 -6.54 17.75 -4.80
CA SER A 52 -7.56 17.78 -5.85
C SER A 52 -6.95 17.19 -7.12
N LEU A 53 -7.53 16.12 -7.64
CA LEU A 53 -6.93 15.34 -8.71
C LEU A 53 -7.91 15.34 -9.86
N HIS A 54 -8.02 16.47 -10.58
CA HIS A 54 -8.99 16.60 -11.66
C HIS A 54 -8.74 15.58 -12.78
N LEU A 55 -9.39 14.42 -12.68
CA LEU A 55 -9.33 13.38 -13.70
C LEU A 55 -10.43 13.60 -14.72
N ARG A 56 -10.07 13.52 -16.00
CA ARG A 56 -11.05 13.51 -17.07
C ARG A 56 -11.95 12.26 -16.92
N PRO A 57 -13.25 12.34 -17.22
CA PRO A 57 -14.16 11.20 -17.11
C PRO A 57 -13.72 9.97 -17.91
N ARG A 58 -13.11 10.16 -19.08
CA ARG A 58 -12.54 9.07 -19.89
C ARG A 58 -11.45 8.32 -19.14
N THR A 59 -10.55 9.06 -18.48
CA THR A 59 -9.47 8.50 -17.68
C THR A 59 -10.02 7.68 -16.50
N ILE A 60 -11.08 8.14 -15.84
CA ILE A 60 -11.75 7.37 -14.77
C ILE A 60 -12.31 6.05 -15.30
N ARG A 61 -12.93 6.04 -16.49
CA ARG A 61 -13.43 4.81 -17.12
C ARG A 61 -12.28 3.82 -17.39
N ILE A 62 -11.18 4.30 -17.96
CA ILE A 62 -10.00 3.49 -18.24
C ILE A 62 -9.45 2.88 -16.95
N TYR A 63 -9.23 3.69 -15.90
CA TYR A 63 -8.78 3.18 -14.61
C TYR A 63 -9.75 2.19 -13.98
N TRP A 64 -11.06 2.41 -14.13
CA TRP A 64 -12.06 1.49 -13.61
C TRP A 64 -11.97 0.12 -14.28
N VAL A 65 -11.90 0.09 -15.62
CA VAL A 65 -11.74 -1.14 -16.40
C VAL A 65 -10.42 -1.83 -16.05
N LEU A 66 -9.32 -1.07 -15.97
CA LEU A 66 -8.00 -1.59 -15.64
C LEU A 66 -7.97 -2.22 -14.24
N VAL A 67 -8.48 -1.52 -13.22
CA VAL A 67 -8.53 -2.03 -11.84
C VAL A 67 -9.44 -3.25 -11.73
N LEU A 68 -10.58 -3.27 -12.43
CA LEU A 68 -11.45 -4.44 -12.48
C LEU A 68 -10.73 -5.63 -13.12
N PHE A 69 -10.11 -5.41 -14.29
CA PHE A 69 -9.33 -6.43 -14.99
C PHE A 69 -8.25 -7.01 -14.09
N LEU A 70 -7.46 -6.15 -13.41
CA LEU A 70 -6.42 -6.60 -12.49
C LEU A 70 -6.99 -7.41 -11.32
N HIS A 71 -8.14 -7.03 -10.75
CA HIS A 71 -8.76 -7.87 -9.72
C HIS A 71 -9.19 -9.25 -10.26
N VAL A 72 -9.87 -9.31 -11.39
CA VAL A 72 -10.32 -10.57 -11.99
C VAL A 72 -9.12 -11.44 -12.36
N PHE A 73 -8.12 -10.86 -13.01
CA PHE A 73 -6.90 -11.55 -13.42
C PHE A 73 -6.16 -12.14 -12.21
N ASN A 74 -5.92 -11.34 -11.17
CA ASN A 74 -5.27 -11.84 -9.95
C ASN A 74 -6.10 -12.91 -9.25
N ALA A 75 -7.43 -12.79 -9.22
CA ALA A 75 -8.28 -13.84 -8.68
C ALA A 75 -8.13 -15.17 -9.43
N VAL A 76 -8.09 -15.14 -10.77
CA VAL A 76 -7.90 -16.33 -11.60
C VAL A 76 -6.51 -16.92 -11.38
N CYS A 77 -5.45 -16.11 -11.41
CA CYS A 77 -4.08 -16.59 -11.19
C CYS A 77 -3.90 -17.19 -9.78
N SER A 78 -4.36 -16.52 -8.72
CA SER A 78 -4.25 -17.06 -7.37
C SER A 78 -5.09 -18.32 -7.19
N GLY A 79 -6.29 -18.38 -7.78
CA GLY A 79 -7.11 -19.60 -7.78
C GLY A 79 -6.44 -20.77 -8.52
N PHE A 80 -5.82 -20.49 -9.67
CA PHE A 80 -5.07 -21.47 -10.44
C PHE A 80 -3.82 -21.95 -9.70
N LEU A 81 -3.08 -21.06 -9.04
CA LEU A 81 -1.95 -21.44 -8.18
C LEU A 81 -2.42 -22.32 -7.01
N ALA A 82 -3.50 -21.95 -6.32
CA ALA A 82 -4.06 -22.77 -5.24
C ALA A 82 -4.46 -24.16 -5.76
N TYR A 83 -5.03 -24.25 -6.96
CA TYR A 83 -5.36 -25.52 -7.62
C TYR A 83 -4.12 -26.35 -7.95
N ILE A 84 -3.06 -25.74 -8.52
CA ILE A 84 -1.80 -26.44 -8.80
C ILE A 84 -1.19 -26.98 -7.50
N TYR A 85 -1.07 -26.15 -6.46
CA TYR A 85 -0.52 -26.62 -5.19
C TYR A 85 -1.36 -27.74 -4.58
N HIS A 86 -2.68 -27.66 -4.70
CA HIS A 86 -3.56 -28.75 -4.29
C HIS A 86 -3.29 -30.02 -5.10
N TYR A 87 -3.17 -29.92 -6.42
CA TYR A 87 -2.82 -31.07 -7.27
C TYR A 87 -1.46 -31.68 -6.90
N MET A 88 -0.47 -30.84 -6.59
CA MET A 88 0.85 -31.29 -6.15
C MET A 88 0.86 -31.95 -4.76
N THR A 89 -0.22 -31.87 -3.97
CA THR A 89 -0.35 -32.66 -2.73
C THR A 89 -0.71 -34.13 -2.97
N SER A 90 -1.00 -34.51 -4.22
CA SER A 90 -1.23 -35.91 -4.57
C SER A 90 0.02 -36.75 -4.26
N PRO A 91 -0.12 -37.95 -3.66
CA PRO A 91 1.03 -38.81 -3.36
C PRO A 91 1.79 -39.22 -4.63
N VAL A 92 1.13 -39.24 -5.79
CA VAL A 92 1.78 -39.51 -7.09
C VAL A 92 2.78 -38.41 -7.46
N MET A 93 2.56 -37.17 -6.98
CA MET A 93 3.41 -36.02 -7.24
C MET A 93 4.58 -35.90 -6.27
N ASP A 94 4.56 -36.61 -5.13
CA ASP A 94 5.62 -36.53 -4.11
C ASP A 94 6.99 -36.92 -4.68
N TYR A 95 7.03 -37.97 -5.51
CA TYR A 95 8.24 -38.38 -6.23
C TYR A 95 8.83 -37.24 -7.08
N TYR A 96 7.99 -36.56 -7.87
CA TYR A 96 8.42 -35.47 -8.74
C TYR A 96 8.82 -34.22 -7.94
N VAL A 97 8.08 -33.90 -6.89
CA VAL A 97 8.38 -32.79 -5.97
C VAL A 97 9.76 -32.97 -5.33
N GLN A 98 10.09 -34.19 -4.90
CA GLN A 98 11.39 -34.50 -4.31
C GLN A 98 12.53 -34.44 -5.32
N ILE A 99 12.32 -34.96 -6.53
CA ILE A 99 13.35 -34.93 -7.61
C ILE A 99 13.70 -33.50 -8.01
N VAL A 100 12.69 -32.64 -8.15
CA VAL A 100 12.88 -31.24 -8.54
C VAL A 100 13.31 -30.38 -7.34
N ARG A 101 13.48 -31.00 -6.16
CA ARG A 101 13.84 -30.32 -4.90
C ARG A 101 12.93 -29.14 -4.57
N MET A 102 11.64 -29.30 -4.87
CA MET A 102 10.64 -28.30 -4.49
C MET A 102 10.44 -28.30 -2.97
N MET A 103 9.81 -27.25 -2.48
CA MET A 103 9.48 -27.11 -1.07
C MET A 103 8.70 -28.34 -0.55
N PRO A 104 8.97 -28.83 0.69
CA PRO A 104 8.28 -29.97 1.27
C PRO A 104 6.75 -29.85 1.25
N GLN A 105 6.05 -30.95 0.92
CA GLN A 105 4.59 -30.98 0.77
C GLN A 105 3.83 -30.60 2.06
N GLU A 106 4.43 -30.79 3.23
CA GLU A 106 3.86 -30.38 4.53
C GLU A 106 3.46 -28.89 4.57
N ASN A 107 4.14 -28.06 3.78
CA ASN A 107 3.88 -26.63 3.70
C ASN A 107 2.82 -26.25 2.65
N TYR A 108 2.42 -27.16 1.75
CA TYR A 108 1.51 -26.85 0.65
C TYR A 108 0.13 -26.45 1.13
N THR A 109 -0.37 -27.08 2.19
CA THR A 109 -1.67 -26.74 2.79
C THR A 109 -1.77 -25.25 3.12
N VAL A 110 -0.73 -24.69 3.76
CA VAL A 110 -0.70 -23.26 4.12
C VAL A 110 -0.70 -22.39 2.86
N ILE A 111 0.08 -22.75 1.85
CA ILE A 111 0.16 -22.01 0.57
C ILE A 111 -1.17 -22.05 -0.19
N ILE A 112 -1.84 -23.20 -0.24
CA ILE A 112 -3.16 -23.36 -0.87
C ILE A 112 -4.16 -22.40 -0.23
N TYR A 113 -4.26 -22.42 1.10
CA TYR A 113 -5.16 -21.51 1.82
C TYR A 113 -4.80 -20.05 1.60
N LEU A 114 -3.51 -19.71 1.60
CA LEU A 114 -3.04 -18.35 1.37
C LEU A 114 -3.49 -17.83 0.00
N TYR A 115 -3.20 -18.55 -1.09
CA TYR A 115 -3.61 -18.15 -2.43
C TYR A 115 -5.13 -18.17 -2.62
N ALA A 116 -5.83 -19.14 -2.04
CA ALA A 116 -7.30 -19.19 -2.07
C ALA A 116 -7.92 -17.95 -1.40
N VAL A 117 -7.40 -17.55 -0.22
CA VAL A 117 -7.85 -16.35 0.49
C VAL A 117 -7.56 -15.09 -0.31
N ILE A 118 -6.35 -14.97 -0.87
CA ILE A 118 -5.97 -13.83 -1.74
C ILE A 118 -6.95 -13.76 -2.92
N GLY A 119 -7.16 -14.87 -3.63
CA GLY A 119 -8.09 -14.95 -4.76
C GLY A 119 -9.51 -14.53 -4.37
N ALA A 120 -10.02 -15.04 -3.23
CA ALA A 120 -11.34 -14.67 -2.72
C ALA A 120 -11.47 -13.17 -2.40
N ILE A 121 -10.43 -12.55 -1.84
CA ILE A 121 -10.39 -11.10 -1.60
C ILE A 121 -10.49 -10.32 -2.93
N HIS A 122 -9.78 -10.76 -3.97
CA HIS A 122 -9.85 -10.14 -5.29
C HIS A 122 -11.24 -10.29 -5.93
N VAL A 123 -11.85 -11.49 -5.88
CA VAL A 123 -13.23 -11.72 -6.33
C VAL A 123 -14.20 -10.81 -5.59
N TYR A 124 -14.11 -10.76 -4.27
CA TYR A 124 -14.96 -9.89 -3.45
C TYR A 124 -14.84 -8.41 -3.86
N ASN A 125 -13.63 -7.92 -4.12
CA ASN A 125 -13.40 -6.54 -4.56
C ASN A 125 -13.97 -6.29 -5.96
N ALA A 126 -13.75 -7.18 -6.92
CA ALA A 126 -14.32 -7.09 -8.27
C ALA A 126 -15.86 -7.07 -8.23
N THR A 127 -16.47 -8.01 -7.50
CA THR A 127 -17.93 -8.07 -7.35
C THR A 127 -18.49 -6.80 -6.73
N ASN A 128 -17.84 -6.23 -5.72
CA ASN A 128 -18.25 -4.95 -5.15
C ASN A 128 -18.15 -3.80 -6.16
N MET A 129 -17.08 -3.72 -6.95
CA MET A 129 -16.95 -2.70 -8.00
C MET A 129 -18.11 -2.76 -8.98
N VAL A 130 -18.43 -3.97 -9.47
CA VAL A 130 -19.51 -4.22 -10.41
C VAL A 130 -20.87 -3.90 -9.78
N PHE A 131 -21.18 -4.50 -8.62
CA PHE A 131 -22.45 -4.34 -7.91
C PHE A 131 -22.76 -2.87 -7.59
N TYR A 132 -21.79 -2.13 -7.03
CA TYR A 132 -22.01 -0.72 -6.72
C TYR A 132 -22.09 0.14 -7.98
N SER A 133 -21.35 -0.20 -9.04
CA SER A 133 -21.45 0.54 -10.30
C SER A 133 -22.83 0.43 -10.94
N PHE A 134 -23.42 -0.77 -10.91
CA PHE A 134 -24.80 -0.99 -11.32
C PHE A 134 -25.79 -0.28 -10.39
N SER A 135 -25.64 -0.44 -9.08
CA SER A 135 -26.56 0.15 -8.08
C SER A 135 -26.65 1.67 -8.18
N TYR A 136 -25.53 2.35 -8.44
CA TYR A 136 -25.49 3.81 -8.57
C TYR A 136 -25.63 4.31 -10.01
N ARG A 137 -25.78 3.40 -11.00
CA ARG A 137 -25.77 3.70 -12.45
C ARG A 137 -24.58 4.58 -12.87
N ARG A 138 -23.45 4.41 -12.19
CA ARG A 138 -22.22 5.19 -12.39
C ARG A 138 -21.03 4.31 -12.02
N LEU A 139 -19.97 4.33 -12.81
CA LEU A 139 -18.75 3.59 -12.50
C LEU A 139 -18.16 4.05 -11.17
N VAL A 140 -18.17 3.17 -10.18
CA VAL A 140 -17.57 3.40 -8.87
C VAL A 140 -16.69 2.23 -8.49
N PHE A 141 -15.63 2.52 -7.74
CA PHE A 141 -14.72 1.49 -7.26
C PHE A 141 -15.28 0.78 -6.00
N GLY A 142 -16.36 1.29 -5.43
CA GLY A 142 -17.20 0.57 -4.48
C GLY A 142 -18.13 1.52 -3.74
N LYS A 143 -18.53 1.13 -2.52
CA LYS A 143 -19.52 1.89 -1.74
C LYS A 143 -19.09 3.34 -1.53
N MET A 144 -19.86 4.29 -2.07
CA MET A 144 -19.71 5.73 -1.78
C MET A 144 -20.12 6.01 -0.34
N LYS A 145 -19.33 6.81 0.38
CA LYS A 145 -19.62 7.10 1.80
C LYS A 145 -20.71 8.17 1.99
N GLY A 146 -21.31 8.65 0.89
CA GLY A 146 -22.09 9.87 0.84
C GLY A 146 -23.46 9.91 1.53
N LEU A 147 -23.97 8.86 2.19
CA LEU A 147 -25.32 8.89 2.79
C LEU A 147 -25.48 7.97 4.02
N ARG A 148 -24.42 7.64 4.76
CA ARG A 148 -24.59 6.80 5.96
C ARG A 148 -24.79 7.66 7.20
N ILE A 149 -26.07 7.86 7.54
CA ILE A 149 -26.54 8.14 8.90
C ILE A 149 -25.71 7.29 9.87
N LYS A 150 -25.12 7.92 10.89
CA LYS A 150 -24.28 7.31 11.93
C LYS A 150 -25.05 6.20 12.64
N THR A 151 -25.12 5.02 12.03
CA THR A 151 -25.59 3.81 12.72
C THR A 151 -24.42 3.36 13.58
N LYS A 152 -24.48 3.72 14.86
CA LYS A 152 -23.56 3.26 15.92
C LYS A 152 -23.69 1.73 16.03
N LYS A 153 -22.98 0.99 15.17
CA LYS A 153 -22.75 -0.44 15.44
C LYS A 153 -21.73 -0.53 16.57
N ARG A 154 -22.21 -0.94 17.75
CA ARG A 154 -21.39 -1.30 18.93
C ARG A 154 -20.50 -2.48 18.52
N SER A 155 -19.22 -2.21 18.25
CA SER A 155 -18.25 -3.29 18.01
C SER A 155 -17.78 -3.87 19.35
N ARG A 156 -17.69 -5.19 19.44
CA ARG A 156 -17.26 -5.97 20.63
C ARG A 156 -15.90 -5.56 21.21
N PHE A 157 -15.02 -4.93 20.43
CA PHE A 157 -13.69 -4.48 20.86
C PHE A 157 -13.38 -3.03 20.43
N PRO A 158 -13.81 -2.03 21.21
CA PRO A 158 -13.70 -0.62 20.83
C PRO A 158 -12.27 -0.05 20.87
N GLY A 159 -11.35 -0.69 21.60
CA GLY A 159 -9.93 -0.29 21.66
C GLY A 159 -9.16 -0.71 20.40
N LEU A 160 -9.20 -2.00 20.06
CA LEU A 160 -8.52 -2.53 18.88
C LEU A 160 -9.05 -1.92 17.57
N ASN A 161 -10.37 -1.72 17.44
CA ASN A 161 -10.92 -1.06 16.26
C ASN A 161 -10.51 0.42 16.17
N ARG A 162 -10.35 1.13 17.30
CA ARG A 162 -9.83 2.51 17.30
C ARG A 162 -8.37 2.55 16.90
N PHE A 163 -7.55 1.65 17.44
CA PHE A 163 -6.14 1.53 17.06
C PHE A 163 -6.00 1.15 15.57
N ALA A 164 -6.65 0.07 15.14
CA ALA A 164 -6.59 -0.41 13.76
C ALA A 164 -7.14 0.63 12.76
N SER A 165 -8.20 1.37 13.10
CA SER A 165 -8.71 2.43 12.23
C SER A 165 -7.83 3.68 12.23
N GLY A 166 -7.17 4.01 13.35
CA GLY A 166 -6.15 5.06 13.44
C GLY A 166 -4.91 4.72 12.63
N PHE A 167 -4.38 3.51 12.81
CA PHE A 167 -3.26 2.95 12.05
C PHE A 167 -3.57 2.86 10.55
N ALA A 168 -4.74 2.33 10.19
CA ALA A 168 -5.17 2.28 8.79
C ALA A 168 -5.40 3.68 8.18
N ARG A 169 -5.74 4.70 8.97
CA ARG A 169 -5.78 6.10 8.51
C ARG A 169 -4.39 6.67 8.33
N ALA A 170 -3.49 6.42 9.27
CA ALA A 170 -2.09 6.89 9.22
C ALA A 170 -1.34 6.29 8.01
N ILE A 171 -1.62 5.02 7.69
CA ILE A 171 -1.02 4.27 6.57
C ILE A 171 -1.82 4.42 5.26
N SER A 172 -3.01 5.03 5.30
CA SER A 172 -3.83 5.25 4.12
C SER A 172 -3.08 6.05 3.06
N ALA A 173 -3.49 5.93 1.78
CA ALA A 173 -2.95 6.72 0.65
C ALA A 173 -2.95 8.25 0.85
N ARG A 174 -3.66 8.72 1.90
CA ARG A 174 -3.81 10.12 2.30
C ARG A 174 -3.16 10.47 3.62
N GLY A 175 -2.63 9.48 4.33
CA GLY A 175 -1.98 9.69 5.61
C GLY A 175 -0.71 10.52 5.46
N GLU A 176 -0.33 11.16 6.55
CA GLU A 176 0.93 11.90 6.67
C GLU A 176 2.14 10.99 6.44
N TRP A 177 2.01 9.72 6.83
CA TRP A 177 3.03 8.69 6.72
C TRP A 177 3.05 8.01 5.34
N PHE A 178 2.28 8.48 4.37
CA PHE A 178 2.22 7.84 3.05
C PHE A 178 3.61 7.71 2.42
N ASP A 179 4.40 8.79 2.41
CA ASP A 179 5.72 8.79 1.78
C ASP A 179 6.69 7.83 2.50
N VAL A 180 6.58 7.70 3.84
CA VAL A 180 7.38 6.77 4.65
C VAL A 180 6.95 5.32 4.41
N VAL A 181 5.65 5.04 4.41
CA VAL A 181 5.10 3.71 4.13
C VAL A 181 5.47 3.27 2.71
N LEU A 182 5.37 4.18 1.76
CA LEU A 182 5.78 3.94 0.38
C LEU A 182 7.27 3.61 0.30
N LEU A 183 8.12 4.40 0.98
CA LEU A 183 9.56 4.13 1.04
C LEU A 183 9.87 2.77 1.65
N ILE A 184 9.27 2.44 2.79
CA ILE A 184 9.47 1.13 3.45
C ILE A 184 9.02 0.01 2.52
N ARG A 185 7.83 0.11 1.93
CA ARG A 185 7.35 -0.86 0.94
C ARG A 185 8.37 -1.00 -0.19
N LYS A 186 8.92 0.11 -0.67
CA LYS A 186 9.85 0.09 -1.79
C LYS A 186 11.16 -0.61 -1.47
N VAL A 187 11.71 -0.32 -0.29
CA VAL A 187 12.91 -1.00 0.20
C VAL A 187 12.65 -2.49 0.37
N SER A 188 11.50 -2.87 0.94
CA SER A 188 11.12 -4.28 1.10
C SER A 188 10.96 -4.99 -0.25
N GLU A 189 10.28 -4.35 -1.20
CA GLU A 189 10.06 -4.87 -2.55
C GLU A 189 11.38 -5.03 -3.31
N LEU A 190 12.22 -3.99 -3.34
CA LEU A 190 13.53 -4.03 -3.98
C LEU A 190 14.44 -5.10 -3.35
N SER A 191 14.40 -5.27 -2.04
CA SER A 191 15.16 -6.31 -1.35
C SER A 191 14.67 -7.71 -1.73
N ALA A 192 13.35 -7.94 -1.72
CA ALA A 192 12.77 -9.21 -2.13
C ALA A 192 13.10 -9.54 -3.59
N GLN A 193 12.94 -8.57 -4.49
CA GLN A 193 13.28 -8.69 -5.90
C GLN A 193 14.76 -8.97 -6.12
N SER A 194 15.66 -8.32 -5.37
CA SER A 194 17.10 -8.56 -5.47
C SER A 194 17.49 -9.97 -5.01
N VAL A 195 16.91 -10.44 -3.90
CA VAL A 195 17.12 -11.81 -3.41
C VAL A 195 16.59 -12.82 -4.42
N GLN A 196 15.38 -12.61 -4.95
CA GLN A 196 14.80 -13.52 -5.94
C GLN A 196 15.57 -13.52 -7.27
N ALA A 197 16.07 -12.36 -7.72
CA ALA A 197 16.93 -12.27 -8.90
C ALA A 197 18.27 -13.00 -8.68
N TYR A 198 18.87 -12.87 -7.51
CA TYR A 198 20.09 -13.59 -7.14
C TYR A 198 19.87 -15.12 -7.14
N LEU A 199 18.81 -15.58 -6.48
CA LEU A 199 18.46 -17.01 -6.46
C LEU A 199 18.14 -17.53 -7.86
N SER A 200 17.39 -16.77 -8.65
CA SER A 200 17.07 -17.14 -10.03
C SER A 200 18.31 -17.20 -10.91
N ALA A 201 19.27 -16.29 -10.74
CA ALA A 201 20.53 -16.30 -11.48
C ALA A 201 21.37 -17.53 -11.14
N PHE A 202 21.35 -17.96 -9.88
CA PHE A 202 22.04 -19.18 -9.44
C PHE A 202 21.36 -20.46 -9.96
N LEU A 203 20.02 -20.48 -10.02
CA LEU A 203 19.24 -21.68 -10.33
C LEU A 203 18.98 -21.90 -11.83
N ILE A 204 18.60 -20.85 -12.56
CA ILE A 204 18.01 -20.97 -13.90
C ILE A 204 19.06 -20.81 -15.02
N GLY A 205 20.24 -20.25 -14.75
CA GLY A 205 21.35 -20.10 -15.71
C GLY A 205 21.02 -19.33 -17.00
N SER A 206 19.78 -18.89 -17.20
CA SER A 206 19.30 -18.25 -18.43
C SER A 206 19.66 -16.77 -18.44
N VAL A 207 20.44 -16.37 -19.44
CA VAL A 207 20.88 -14.97 -19.65
C VAL A 207 19.68 -14.03 -19.77
N TRP A 208 18.64 -14.44 -20.50
CA TRP A 208 17.46 -13.59 -20.71
C TRP A 208 16.68 -13.34 -19.41
N VAL A 209 16.53 -14.37 -18.57
CA VAL A 209 15.82 -14.25 -17.28
C VAL A 209 16.57 -13.27 -16.37
N ASN A 210 17.90 -13.43 -16.30
CA ASN A 210 18.76 -12.56 -15.49
C ASN A 210 18.76 -11.11 -16.00
N GLN A 211 18.81 -10.90 -17.32
CA GLN A 211 18.71 -9.57 -17.93
C GLN A 211 17.35 -8.93 -17.65
N THR A 212 16.26 -9.69 -17.76
CA THR A 212 14.91 -9.20 -17.49
C THR A 212 14.76 -8.77 -16.03
N PHE A 213 15.26 -9.57 -15.08
CA PHE A 213 15.29 -9.21 -13.67
C PHE A 213 16.09 -7.93 -13.41
N ALA A 214 17.29 -7.81 -13.98
CA ALA A 214 18.14 -6.62 -13.84
C ALA A 214 17.45 -5.37 -14.39
N VAL A 215 16.82 -5.46 -15.57
CA VAL A 215 16.07 -4.35 -16.19
C VAL A 215 14.89 -3.94 -15.31
N ILE A 216 14.10 -4.89 -14.81
CA ILE A 216 12.95 -4.57 -13.96
C ILE A 216 13.39 -3.93 -12.65
N ILE A 217 14.42 -4.45 -11.98
CA ILE A 217 14.98 -3.85 -10.77
C ILE A 217 15.46 -2.42 -11.03
N PHE A 218 16.17 -2.20 -12.14
CA PHE A 218 16.63 -0.87 -12.54
C PHE A 218 15.47 0.10 -12.80
N LEU A 219 14.48 -0.33 -13.58
CA LEU A 219 13.25 0.44 -13.82
C LEU A 219 12.55 0.76 -12.50
N ASN A 220 12.52 -0.18 -11.57
CA ASN A 220 11.89 -0.02 -10.27
C ASN A 220 12.57 1.05 -9.42
N ALA A 221 13.90 1.11 -9.46
CA ALA A 221 14.69 2.11 -8.75
C ALA A 221 14.52 3.52 -9.35
N ILE A 222 14.55 3.64 -10.69
CA ILE A 222 14.54 4.95 -11.35
C ILE A 222 13.14 5.54 -11.51
N ALA A 223 12.10 4.71 -11.66
CA ALA A 223 10.76 5.20 -11.97
C ALA A 223 10.20 6.15 -10.91
N HIS A 224 10.48 5.89 -9.62
CA HIS A 224 10.05 6.78 -8.54
C HIS A 224 10.77 8.12 -8.56
N ALA A 225 12.08 8.13 -8.83
CA ALA A 225 12.85 9.37 -8.96
C ALA A 225 12.31 10.22 -10.12
N VAL A 226 12.04 9.58 -11.27
CA VAL A 226 11.44 10.22 -12.45
C VAL A 226 10.06 10.80 -12.14
N ILE A 227 9.18 10.01 -11.52
CA ILE A 227 7.82 10.46 -11.13
C ILE A 227 7.91 11.63 -10.14
N HIS A 228 8.83 11.57 -9.18
CA HIS A 228 9.00 12.64 -8.20
C HIS A 228 9.50 13.94 -8.85
N TYR A 229 10.46 13.83 -9.78
CA TYR A 229 11.00 14.96 -10.53
C TYR A 229 9.94 15.64 -11.40
N TYR A 230 9.19 14.89 -12.21
CA TYR A 230 8.20 15.48 -13.13
C TYR A 230 6.90 15.93 -12.47
N LEU A 231 6.55 15.40 -11.29
CA LEU A 231 5.28 15.67 -10.60
C LEU A 231 5.49 16.29 -9.22
N GLU A 232 6.56 17.08 -9.05
CA GLU A 232 6.90 17.74 -7.78
C GLU A 232 5.72 18.59 -7.25
N ASP A 233 5.07 19.35 -8.13
CA ASP A 233 3.98 20.26 -7.77
C ASP A 233 2.64 19.56 -7.52
N LYS A 234 2.43 18.39 -8.14
CA LYS A 234 1.13 17.71 -8.23
C LYS A 234 1.09 16.49 -7.32
N VAL A 235 1.08 16.70 -6.01
CA VAL A 235 1.15 15.65 -4.98
C VAL A 235 0.16 14.51 -5.22
N GLY A 236 -1.12 14.81 -5.50
CA GLY A 236 -2.12 13.77 -5.75
C GLY A 236 -1.78 12.90 -6.96
N LEU A 237 -1.37 13.55 -8.06
CA LEU A 237 -1.02 12.88 -9.31
C LEU A 237 0.26 12.06 -9.16
N ARG A 238 1.26 12.59 -8.42
CA ARG A 238 2.49 11.89 -8.05
C ARG A 238 2.19 10.58 -7.32
N ARG A 239 1.33 10.62 -6.29
CA ARG A 239 0.93 9.42 -5.53
C ARG A 239 0.18 8.41 -6.40
N LEU A 240 -0.68 8.88 -7.30
CA LEU A 240 -1.41 8.02 -8.23
C LEU A 240 -0.47 7.30 -9.19
N TYR A 241 0.43 8.03 -9.87
CA TYR A 241 1.37 7.43 -10.82
C TYR A 241 2.40 6.54 -10.13
N SER A 242 2.94 6.95 -8.98
CA SER A 242 3.84 6.10 -8.19
C SER A 242 3.17 4.77 -7.83
N SER A 243 1.93 4.80 -7.33
CA SER A 243 1.17 3.58 -7.03
C SER A 243 0.79 2.77 -8.28
N ALA A 244 0.58 3.42 -9.43
CA ALA A 244 0.26 2.73 -10.68
C ALA A 244 1.49 2.05 -11.30
N VAL A 245 2.66 2.69 -11.21
CA VAL A 245 3.91 2.10 -11.68
C VAL A 245 4.32 0.94 -10.79
N ASP A 246 4.24 1.08 -9.46
CA ASP A 246 4.45 -0.06 -8.54
C ASP A 246 3.56 -1.24 -8.92
N LEU A 247 2.27 -0.99 -9.12
CA LEU A 247 1.29 -2.01 -9.51
C LEU A 247 1.66 -2.72 -10.83
N VAL A 248 2.14 -1.98 -11.84
CA VAL A 248 2.56 -2.54 -13.13
C VAL A 248 3.83 -3.36 -12.99
N LEU A 249 4.79 -2.90 -12.19
CA LEU A 249 6.05 -3.61 -11.96
C LEU A 249 5.83 -4.88 -11.14
N ASP A 250 5.04 -4.82 -10.07
CA ASP A 250 4.64 -6.00 -9.29
C ASP A 250 3.89 -7.02 -10.16
N PHE A 251 2.99 -6.56 -11.03
CA PHE A 251 2.27 -7.43 -11.96
C PHE A 251 3.21 -8.08 -12.98
N THR A 252 4.14 -7.31 -13.55
CA THR A 252 5.14 -7.81 -14.50
C THR A 252 6.02 -8.87 -13.82
N TRP A 253 6.49 -8.58 -12.61
CA TRP A 253 7.32 -9.47 -11.82
C TRP A 253 6.61 -10.77 -11.45
N GLY A 254 5.41 -10.67 -10.89
CA GLY A 254 4.69 -11.83 -10.36
C GLY A 254 4.04 -12.72 -11.42
N ILE A 255 3.94 -12.26 -12.68
CA ILE A 255 3.13 -12.94 -13.70
C ILE A 255 3.90 -13.14 -15.00
N ILE A 256 4.48 -12.10 -15.58
CA ILE A 256 5.11 -12.19 -16.90
C ILE A 256 6.36 -13.08 -16.81
N ILE A 257 7.19 -12.89 -15.78
CA ILE A 257 8.41 -13.69 -15.62
C ILE A 257 8.07 -15.17 -15.36
N PRO A 258 7.21 -15.54 -14.39
CA PRO A 258 6.84 -16.93 -14.19
C PRO A 258 6.14 -17.54 -15.39
N ALA A 259 5.18 -16.86 -16.03
CA ALA A 259 4.46 -17.42 -17.18
C ALA A 259 5.40 -17.73 -18.35
N LYS A 260 6.32 -16.82 -18.66
CA LYS A 260 7.31 -17.02 -19.73
C LYS A 260 8.29 -18.13 -19.34
N ALA A 261 8.75 -18.14 -18.08
CA ALA A 261 9.61 -19.21 -17.58
C ALA A 261 8.92 -20.59 -17.67
N THR A 262 7.63 -20.70 -17.35
CA THR A 262 6.87 -21.96 -17.49
C THR A 262 6.71 -22.37 -18.95
N LEU A 263 6.50 -21.42 -19.88
CA LEU A 263 6.38 -21.73 -21.31
C LEU A 263 7.69 -22.23 -21.93
N GLU A 264 8.83 -21.69 -21.50
CA GLU A 264 10.14 -22.09 -22.04
C GLU A 264 10.74 -23.28 -21.32
N PHE A 265 10.56 -23.34 -20.00
CA PHE A 265 11.04 -24.41 -19.15
C PHE A 265 9.80 -25.13 -18.62
N ASN A 266 9.36 -26.15 -19.35
CA ASN A 266 8.28 -27.10 -18.97
C ASN A 266 8.50 -27.81 -17.60
N GLN A 267 9.48 -27.39 -16.78
CA GLN A 267 9.94 -28.08 -15.57
C GLN A 267 10.20 -27.20 -14.34
N PHE A 268 10.05 -25.86 -14.38
CA PHE A 268 10.40 -25.05 -13.20
C PHE A 268 9.17 -24.56 -12.42
N PHE A 269 8.96 -25.18 -11.26
CA PHE A 269 8.10 -24.68 -10.18
C PHE A 269 8.93 -24.32 -8.94
N MET A 270 8.37 -23.40 -8.16
CA MET A 270 8.94 -22.70 -7.01
C MET A 270 9.85 -23.56 -6.11
N VAL A 271 11.12 -23.18 -6.03
CA VAL A 271 12.19 -24.01 -5.45
C VAL A 271 12.34 -23.84 -3.93
N SER A 272 11.65 -22.86 -3.30
CA SER A 272 11.77 -22.63 -1.85
C SER A 272 10.55 -21.96 -1.20
N TRP A 273 10.35 -22.16 0.11
CA TRP A 273 9.39 -21.41 0.91
C TRP A 273 9.64 -19.89 0.85
N LEU A 274 10.91 -19.49 0.80
CA LEU A 274 11.28 -18.08 0.63
C LEU A 274 10.79 -17.54 -0.72
N ASP A 275 10.80 -18.39 -1.75
CA ASP A 275 10.27 -18.09 -3.08
C ASP A 275 8.74 -17.94 -3.01
N ALA A 276 8.03 -18.83 -2.30
CA ALA A 276 6.58 -18.72 -2.08
C ALA A 276 6.19 -17.41 -1.37
N VAL A 277 6.92 -17.03 -0.32
CA VAL A 277 6.68 -15.77 0.41
C VAL A 277 6.99 -14.57 -0.47
N THR A 278 8.16 -14.56 -1.12
CA THR A 278 8.57 -13.45 -2.01
C THR A 278 7.67 -13.32 -3.23
N THR A 279 7.07 -14.41 -3.71
CA THR A 279 6.11 -14.39 -4.82
C THR A 279 4.71 -14.01 -4.36
N THR A 280 4.36 -14.25 -3.09
CA THR A 280 3.10 -13.74 -2.50
C THR A 280 3.15 -12.22 -2.30
N LEU A 281 4.33 -11.64 -2.04
CA LEU A 281 4.49 -10.20 -1.80
C LEU A 281 3.96 -9.33 -2.96
N PRO A 282 4.28 -9.59 -4.24
CA PRO A 282 3.68 -8.91 -5.38
C PRO A 282 2.14 -8.91 -5.36
N TYR A 283 1.48 -10.04 -5.04
CA TYR A 283 0.01 -10.09 -4.98
C TYR A 283 -0.54 -9.20 -3.86
N LEU A 284 0.11 -9.18 -2.69
CA LEU A 284 -0.27 -8.29 -1.59
C LEU A 284 -0.01 -6.82 -1.93
N ASN A 285 1.09 -6.52 -2.62
CA ASN A 285 1.40 -5.18 -3.10
C ASN A 285 0.38 -4.72 -4.15
N VAL A 286 0.03 -5.57 -5.11
CA VAL A 286 -1.04 -5.34 -6.10
C VAL A 286 -2.34 -5.02 -5.38
N LEU A 287 -2.74 -5.82 -4.38
CA LEU A 287 -3.94 -5.54 -3.59
C LEU A 287 -3.89 -4.18 -2.89
N SER A 288 -2.74 -3.85 -2.30
CA SER A 288 -2.49 -2.57 -1.62
C SER A 288 -2.50 -1.38 -2.58
N GLY A 289 -1.89 -1.54 -3.75
CA GLY A 289 -1.84 -0.57 -4.84
C GLY A 289 -3.23 -0.31 -5.42
N LEU A 290 -3.97 -1.37 -5.77
CA LEU A 290 -5.36 -1.26 -6.25
C LEU A 290 -6.26 -0.56 -5.22
N ARG A 291 -6.10 -0.87 -3.93
CA ARG A 291 -6.83 -0.20 -2.84
C ARG A 291 -6.46 1.28 -2.74
N SER A 292 -5.19 1.63 -2.91
CA SER A 292 -4.69 3.01 -2.87
C SER A 292 -5.21 3.83 -4.05
N VAL A 293 -5.09 3.30 -5.27
CA VAL A 293 -5.64 3.88 -6.51
C VAL A 293 -7.14 4.11 -6.37
N ARG A 294 -7.87 3.08 -5.90
CA ARG A 294 -9.32 3.18 -5.63
C ARG A 294 -9.66 4.32 -4.68
N ILE A 295 -8.98 4.43 -3.54
CA ILE A 295 -9.26 5.47 -2.54
C ILE A 295 -8.96 6.87 -3.10
N LEU A 296 -7.89 7.02 -3.88
CA LEU A 296 -7.52 8.28 -4.51
C LEU A 296 -8.57 8.73 -5.53
N ILE A 297 -8.95 7.85 -6.46
CA ILE A 297 -9.91 8.17 -7.53
C ILE A 297 -11.32 8.39 -6.96
N GLN A 298 -11.75 7.53 -6.03
CA GLN A 298 -13.11 7.60 -5.49
C GLN A 298 -13.40 8.91 -4.76
N HIS A 299 -12.41 9.49 -4.07
CA HIS A 299 -12.60 10.78 -3.42
C HIS A 299 -12.68 11.93 -4.42
N ASP A 300 -11.88 11.91 -5.50
CA ASP A 300 -11.98 12.96 -6.53
C ASP A 300 -13.40 13.00 -7.12
N MET A 301 -13.98 11.82 -7.34
CA MET A 301 -15.37 11.68 -7.75
C MET A 301 -16.40 12.23 -6.74
N GLU A 302 -16.09 12.19 -5.43
CA GLU A 302 -16.94 12.73 -4.37
C GLU A 302 -16.85 14.26 -4.31
N VAL A 303 -15.67 14.85 -4.57
CA VAL A 303 -15.45 16.31 -4.58
C VAL A 303 -16.12 16.99 -5.77
N VAL A 304 -16.07 16.37 -6.95
CA VAL A 304 -16.65 16.93 -8.19
C VAL A 304 -18.19 16.86 -8.21
N ARG A 305 -18.82 16.27 -7.18
CA ARG A 305 -20.28 16.20 -7.13
C ARG A 305 -20.86 17.63 -7.04
N PRO A 306 -21.62 18.09 -8.05
CA PRO A 306 -22.29 19.38 -7.93
C PRO A 306 -23.16 19.30 -6.68
N LYS A 307 -23.03 20.29 -5.77
CA LYS A 307 -23.95 20.42 -4.64
C LYS A 307 -25.35 20.34 -5.24
N SER A 308 -26.09 19.29 -4.88
CA SER A 308 -27.48 19.17 -5.32
C SER A 308 -28.13 20.52 -5.04
N PRO A 309 -28.84 21.13 -6.01
CA PRO A 309 -29.43 22.44 -5.84
C PRO A 309 -30.13 22.42 -4.50
N THR A 310 -29.63 23.25 -3.57
CA THR A 310 -30.16 23.35 -2.22
C THR A 310 -31.65 23.45 -2.41
N LYS A 311 -32.40 22.44 -1.95
CA LYS A 311 -33.85 22.43 -2.06
C LYS A 311 -34.26 23.78 -1.46
N ILE A 312 -34.63 24.74 -2.32
CA ILE A 312 -34.97 26.08 -1.89
C ILE A 312 -36.14 25.82 -0.98
N GLN A 313 -35.90 25.99 0.32
CA GLN A 313 -36.93 25.83 1.33
C GLN A 313 -37.99 26.85 0.88
N PRO A 314 -39.20 26.41 0.52
CA PRO A 314 -40.22 27.34 0.04
C PRO A 314 -40.33 28.41 1.11
N SER A 315 -40.01 29.65 0.76
CA SER A 315 -40.07 30.77 1.70
C SER A 315 -41.47 30.72 2.29
N VAL A 316 -41.56 30.50 3.59
CA VAL A 316 -42.83 30.57 4.32
C VAL A 316 -43.36 31.96 4.03
N ARG A 317 -44.39 32.02 3.17
CA ARG A 317 -45.08 33.25 2.81
C ARG A 317 -45.68 33.78 4.10
N GLN A 318 -45.04 34.77 4.71
CA GLN A 318 -45.62 35.50 5.83
C GLN A 318 -46.98 36.02 5.37
N LYS A 319 -48.05 35.52 5.99
CA LYS A 319 -49.40 36.07 5.81
C LYS A 319 -49.35 37.52 6.31
N PRO A 320 -49.80 38.51 5.52
CA PRO A 320 -49.98 39.85 6.03
C PRO A 320 -51.07 39.82 7.10
N SER A 321 -50.73 40.34 8.28
CA SER A 321 -51.68 40.62 9.36
C SER A 321 -52.70 41.62 8.83
N GLN A 322 -53.97 41.21 8.76
CA GLN A 322 -55.06 42.14 8.50
C GLN A 322 -55.26 43.00 9.76
N MET A 323 -55.18 44.32 9.57
CA MET A 323 -55.71 45.34 10.47
C MET A 323 -57.20 45.54 10.21
#